data_AF-A0A8H5XQW7-F1
#
_entry.id   AF-A0A8H5XQW7-F1
#
_cell.length_a   1.000
_cell.length_b   1.000
_cell.length_c   1.000
_cell.angle_alpha   90.00
_cell.angle_beta   90.00
_cell.angle_gamma   90.00
#
_symmetry.space_group_name_H-M   'P 1'
#
loop_
_entity.id
_entity.type
_entity.pdbx_description
1 polymer ?
#
loop_
_entity_poly.entity_id
_entity_poly.type
_entity_poly.pdbx_seq_one_letter_code
_entity_poly.pdbx_strand_id
1 'polypeptide(L)'
;AAHVVTMRLIGIIMAQITSRMDPYYTTTPCAVLDSMFYHNKPAVEALYPDCIGFYTGVTPDQRVIIKGTSGGRPDEIAASLNSAFGASAWLALLIHTIAAELYLRLTSAESERLRKVSYRWQQNAGMKDPGNAGLTAQRLGDAEPWVCPDDDQTLYDDGESFR
;
A
#
# COMPACT_ATOMS: atom_id res chain seq x y z
N ALA A 1 -3.26 -1.57 7.11
CA ALA A 1 -4.73 -1.73 7.02
C ALA A 1 -5.36 -0.79 5.96
N ALA A 2 -5.08 0.52 5.99
CA ALA A 2 -5.70 1.49 5.06
C ALA A 2 -5.46 1.19 3.56
N HIS A 3 -4.23 0.79 3.20
CA HIS A 3 -3.88 0.42 1.82
C HIS A 3 -4.75 -0.70 1.23
N VAL A 4 -5.12 -1.70 2.05
CA VAL A 4 -5.96 -2.82 1.59
C VAL A 4 -7.36 -2.35 1.22
N VAL A 5 -7.91 -1.39 1.97
CA VAL A 5 -9.25 -0.84 1.72
C VAL A 5 -9.26 -0.04 0.41
N THR A 6 -8.31 0.87 0.23
CA THR A 6 -8.22 1.68 -1.00
C THR A 6 -7.93 0.83 -2.23
N MET A 7 -7.04 -0.17 -2.11
CA MET A 7 -6.71 -1.07 -3.20
C MET A 7 -7.96 -1.84 -3.67
N ARG A 8 -8.79 -2.32 -2.73
CA ARG A 8 -10.04 -3.02 -3.08
C ARG A 8 -11.02 -2.11 -3.83
N LEU A 9 -11.20 -0.87 -3.37
CA LEU A 9 -12.07 0.10 -4.05
C LEU A 9 -11.59 0.40 -5.47
N ILE A 10 -10.29 0.67 -5.63
CA ILE A 10 -9.67 0.93 -6.94
C ILE A 10 -9.83 -0.30 -7.84
N GLY A 11 -9.57 -1.51 -7.32
CA GLY A 11 -9.68 -2.75 -8.08
C GLY A 11 -11.10 -3.03 -8.60
N ILE A 12 -12.13 -2.75 -7.80
CA ILE A 12 -13.52 -2.87 -8.23
C ILE A 12 -13.82 -1.90 -9.38
N ILE A 13 -13.41 -0.64 -9.26
CA ILE A 13 -13.62 0.38 -10.30
C ILE A 13 -12.89 -0.03 -11.59
N MET A 14 -11.63 -0.44 -11.49
CA MET A 14 -10.83 -0.88 -12.62
C MET A 14 -11.46 -2.09 -13.31
N ALA A 15 -11.89 -3.11 -12.57
CA ALA A 15 -12.55 -4.29 -13.14
C ALA A 15 -13.82 -3.92 -13.92
N GLN A 16 -14.60 -2.94 -13.45
CA GLN A 16 -15.79 -2.46 -14.16
C GLN A 16 -15.46 -1.70 -15.44
N ILE A 17 -14.36 -0.94 -15.46
CA ILE A 17 -13.90 -0.21 -16.64
C ILE A 17 -13.40 -1.22 -17.69
N THR A 18 -12.52 -2.14 -17.29
CA THR A 18 -11.91 -3.12 -18.20
C THR A 18 -12.93 -4.10 -18.77
N SER A 19 -13.98 -4.44 -18.01
CA SER A 19 -15.06 -5.30 -18.49
C SER A 19 -15.90 -4.66 -19.61
N ARG A 20 -15.95 -3.32 -19.70
CA ARG A 20 -16.76 -2.59 -20.71
C ARG A 20 -15.97 -2.19 -21.96
N MET A 21 -14.64 -2.21 -21.90
CA MET A 21 -13.78 -1.84 -23.01
C MET A 21 -13.30 -3.08 -23.77
N ASP A 22 -12.13 -3.58 -23.40
CA ASP A 22 -11.57 -4.84 -23.89
C ASP A 22 -11.16 -5.68 -22.67
N PRO A 23 -11.88 -6.77 -22.37
CA PRO A 23 -11.63 -7.56 -21.18
C PRO A 23 -10.28 -8.26 -21.20
N TYR A 24 -9.50 -8.08 -20.13
CA TYR A 24 -8.26 -8.81 -19.91
C TYR A 24 -8.49 -10.30 -19.66
N TYR A 25 -7.50 -11.11 -19.99
CA TYR A 25 -7.50 -12.55 -19.72
C TYR A 25 -6.53 -12.88 -18.59
N THR A 26 -6.91 -13.84 -17.76
CA THR A 26 -6.06 -14.34 -16.66
C THR A 26 -5.96 -15.85 -16.74
N THR A 27 -4.82 -16.40 -16.31
CA THR A 27 -4.59 -17.84 -16.24
C THR A 27 -4.94 -18.34 -14.85
N THR A 28 -5.87 -19.30 -14.79
CA THR A 28 -6.37 -19.85 -13.52
C THR A 28 -6.20 -21.37 -13.51
N PRO A 29 -5.68 -21.97 -12.42
CA PRO A 29 -5.62 -23.42 -12.28
C PRO A 29 -7.01 -24.06 -12.22
N CYS A 30 -7.16 -25.25 -12.80
CA CYS A 30 -8.42 -26.00 -12.77
C CYS A 30 -8.88 -26.36 -11.35
N ALA A 31 -7.96 -26.57 -10.41
CA ALA A 31 -8.28 -26.78 -8.99
C ALA A 31 -8.98 -25.56 -8.35
N VAL A 32 -8.60 -24.34 -8.77
CA VAL A 32 -9.24 -23.12 -8.30
C VAL A 32 -10.62 -22.97 -8.93
N LEU A 33 -10.78 -23.32 -10.21
CA LEU A 33 -12.09 -23.33 -10.85
C LEU A 33 -13.05 -24.33 -10.19
N ASP A 34 -12.60 -25.55 -9.93
CA ASP A 34 -13.40 -26.58 -9.25
C ASP A 34 -13.92 -26.07 -7.90
N SER A 35 -13.08 -25.39 -7.11
CA SER A 35 -13.51 -24.77 -5.84
C SER A 35 -14.47 -23.58 -6.04
N MET A 36 -14.27 -22.75 -7.07
CA MET A 36 -15.20 -21.65 -7.41
C MET A 36 -16.61 -22.14 -7.79
N PHE A 37 -16.70 -23.34 -8.37
CA PHE A 37 -17.95 -23.98 -8.80
C PHE A 37 -18.48 -25.02 -7.79
N TYR A 38 -18.05 -24.97 -6.52
CA TYR A 38 -18.50 -25.89 -5.46
C TYR A 38 -18.30 -27.38 -5.80
N HIS A 39 -17.18 -27.72 -6.42
CA HIS A 39 -16.83 -29.07 -6.84
C HIS A 39 -17.79 -29.68 -7.89
N ASN A 40 -18.47 -28.82 -8.66
CA ASN A 40 -19.36 -29.24 -9.74
C ASN A 40 -18.58 -29.56 -11.02
N LYS A 41 -18.04 -30.77 -11.08
CA LYS A 41 -17.27 -31.27 -12.23
C LYS A 41 -17.97 -31.09 -13.58
N PRO A 42 -19.24 -31.53 -13.78
CA PRO A 42 -19.92 -31.36 -15.07
C PRO A 42 -20.02 -29.91 -15.54
N ALA A 43 -20.22 -28.96 -14.62
CA ALA A 43 -20.29 -27.54 -14.95
C ALA A 43 -18.92 -27.00 -15.42
N VAL A 44 -17.84 -27.38 -14.73
CA VAL A 44 -16.48 -26.96 -15.09
C VAL A 44 -16.05 -27.57 -16.42
N GLU A 45 -16.29 -28.86 -16.67
CA GLU A 45 -15.93 -29.52 -17.94
C GLU A 45 -16.71 -28.97 -19.13
N ALA A 46 -17.98 -28.59 -18.93
CA ALA A 46 -18.79 -27.97 -19.98
C ALA A 46 -18.27 -26.57 -20.39
N LEU A 47 -17.72 -25.82 -19.43
CA LEU A 47 -17.20 -24.47 -19.65
C LEU A 47 -15.72 -24.47 -20.06
N TYR A 48 -14.94 -25.40 -19.52
CA TYR A 48 -13.49 -25.53 -19.65
C TYR A 48 -13.12 -26.99 -19.91
N PRO A 49 -13.25 -27.48 -21.15
CA PRO A 49 -12.93 -28.86 -21.50
C PRO A 49 -11.46 -29.20 -21.24
N ASP A 50 -10.58 -28.20 -21.26
CA ASP A 50 -9.17 -28.36 -20.92
C ASP A 50 -8.96 -28.88 -19.49
N CYS A 51 -9.92 -28.69 -18.57
CA CYS A 51 -9.83 -29.19 -17.20
C CYS A 51 -10.14 -30.69 -17.04
N ILE A 52 -10.49 -31.42 -18.10
CA ILE A 52 -10.69 -32.88 -18.03
C ILE A 52 -9.42 -33.60 -17.57
N GLY A 53 -8.24 -33.13 -17.99
CA GLY A 53 -6.94 -33.67 -17.58
C GLY A 53 -6.68 -33.57 -16.07
N PHE A 54 -7.24 -32.56 -15.42
CA PHE A 54 -7.18 -32.37 -13.96
C PHE A 54 -8.02 -33.44 -13.24
N TYR A 55 -9.27 -33.66 -13.65
CA TYR A 55 -10.14 -34.66 -13.00
C TYR A 55 -9.74 -36.11 -13.25
N THR A 56 -9.09 -36.39 -14.38
CA THR A 56 -8.56 -37.73 -14.71
C THR A 56 -7.22 -38.02 -14.05
N GLY A 57 -6.57 -37.02 -13.45
CA GLY A 57 -5.25 -37.14 -12.81
C GLY A 57 -4.08 -37.20 -13.79
N VAL A 58 -4.31 -37.01 -15.09
CA VAL A 58 -3.26 -37.00 -16.12
C VAL A 58 -2.41 -35.73 -16.02
N THR A 59 -3.05 -34.59 -15.76
CA THR A 59 -2.41 -33.28 -15.63
C THR A 59 -2.99 -32.50 -14.45
N PRO A 60 -2.52 -32.76 -13.21
CA PRO A 60 -3.08 -32.12 -12.01
C PRO A 60 -2.81 -30.59 -11.97
N ASP A 61 -1.76 -30.12 -12.62
CA ASP A 61 -1.39 -28.70 -12.67
C ASP A 61 -2.00 -27.93 -13.87
N GLN A 62 -3.06 -28.47 -14.47
CA GLN A 62 -3.70 -27.86 -15.63
C GLN A 62 -4.22 -26.45 -15.34
N ARG A 63 -3.95 -25.53 -16.26
CA ARG A 63 -4.38 -24.12 -16.20
C ARG A 63 -5.17 -23.76 -17.44
N VAL A 64 -6.15 -22.89 -17.27
CA VAL A 64 -6.99 -22.40 -18.36
C VAL A 64 -7.04 -20.88 -18.36
N ILE A 65 -7.35 -20.32 -19.52
CA ILE A 65 -7.43 -18.88 -19.72
C ILE A 65 -8.89 -18.46 -19.53
N ILE A 66 -9.12 -17.48 -18.66
CA ILE A 66 -10.44 -16.97 -18.32
C ILE A 66 -10.52 -15.49 -18.69
N LYS A 67 -11.60 -15.12 -19.36
CA LYS A 67 -11.92 -13.73 -19.70
C LYS A 67 -12.48 -13.01 -18.47
N GLY A 68 -11.83 -11.93 -18.05
CA GLY A 68 -12.25 -11.12 -16.91
C GLY A 68 -13.38 -10.16 -17.29
N THR A 69 -14.64 -10.55 -17.06
CA THR A 69 -15.82 -9.73 -17.37
C THR A 69 -16.77 -9.66 -16.17
N SER A 70 -17.73 -8.73 -16.21
CA SER A 70 -18.79 -8.58 -15.20
C SER A 70 -19.97 -9.53 -15.41
N GLY A 71 -19.77 -10.67 -16.09
CA GLY A 71 -20.82 -11.57 -16.58
C GLY A 71 -21.56 -12.38 -15.50
N GLY A 72 -21.37 -12.04 -14.22
CA GLY A 72 -22.08 -12.65 -13.09
C GLY A 72 -21.56 -14.02 -12.66
N ARG A 73 -20.67 -14.64 -13.43
CA ARG A 73 -20.01 -15.88 -13.05
C ARG A 73 -18.83 -15.64 -12.10
N PRO A 74 -18.61 -16.50 -11.10
CA PRO A 74 -17.57 -16.30 -10.09
C PRO A 74 -16.16 -16.28 -10.69
N ASP A 75 -15.92 -17.09 -11.72
CA ASP A 75 -14.62 -17.21 -12.38
C ASP A 75 -14.28 -15.98 -13.24
N GLU A 76 -15.26 -15.42 -13.96
CA GLU A 76 -15.10 -14.20 -14.75
C GLU A 76 -14.87 -12.98 -13.85
N ILE A 77 -15.63 -12.89 -12.76
CA ILE A 77 -15.46 -11.83 -11.75
C ILE A 77 -14.07 -11.93 -11.11
N ALA A 78 -13.65 -13.13 -10.71
CA ALA A 78 -12.32 -13.35 -10.14
C ALA A 78 -11.21 -12.98 -11.14
N ALA A 79 -11.35 -13.38 -12.42
CA ALA A 79 -10.42 -13.01 -13.48
C ALA A 79 -10.33 -11.49 -13.67
N SER A 80 -11.46 -10.78 -13.65
CA SER A 80 -11.50 -9.32 -13.78
C SER A 80 -10.76 -8.63 -12.63
N LEU A 81 -10.99 -9.06 -11.38
CA LEU A 81 -10.34 -8.50 -10.19
C LEU A 81 -8.84 -8.83 -10.15
N ASN A 82 -8.46 -10.05 -10.52
CA ASN A 82 -7.06 -10.47 -10.58
C ASN A 82 -6.28 -9.66 -11.61
N SER A 83 -6.88 -9.38 -12.77
CA SER A 83 -6.23 -8.56 -13.81
C SER A 83 -5.94 -7.13 -13.34
N ALA A 84 -6.79 -6.57 -12.46
CA ALA A 84 -6.65 -5.21 -11.94
C ALA A 84 -5.80 -5.12 -10.66
N PHE A 85 -5.46 -6.24 -10.01
CA PHE A 85 -4.83 -6.26 -8.69
C PHE A 85 -3.52 -5.47 -8.64
N GLY A 86 -2.59 -5.75 -9.55
CA GLY A 86 -1.27 -5.13 -9.57
C GLY A 86 -1.32 -3.62 -9.75
N ALA A 87 -2.08 -3.15 -10.75
CA ALA A 87 -2.25 -1.73 -11.01
C ALA A 87 -2.93 -1.01 -9.83
N SER A 88 -3.92 -1.65 -9.21
CA SER A 88 -4.64 -1.09 -8.06
C SER A 88 -3.75 -1.00 -6.82
N ALA A 89 -2.87 -1.99 -6.59
CA ALA A 89 -1.93 -1.98 -5.49
C ALA A 89 -0.91 -0.84 -5.63
N TRP A 90 -0.36 -0.65 -6.83
CA TRP A 90 0.56 0.44 -7.14
C TRP A 90 -0.09 1.81 -6.98
N LEU A 91 -1.28 2.00 -7.56
CA LEU A 91 -1.99 3.28 -7.44
C LEU A 91 -2.35 3.58 -5.98
N ALA A 92 -2.81 2.57 -5.23
CA ALA A 92 -3.08 2.73 -3.81
C ALA A 92 -1.83 3.12 -3.00
N LEU A 93 -0.67 2.53 -3.30
CA LEU A 93 0.60 2.90 -2.65
C LEU A 93 0.95 4.36 -2.94
N LEU A 94 0.90 4.77 -4.20
CA LEU A 94 1.22 6.14 -4.61
C LEU A 94 0.29 7.17 -3.95
N ILE A 95 -1.01 6.88 -3.86
CA ILE A 95 -1.96 7.76 -3.16
C ILE A 95 -1.57 7.91 -1.69
N HIS A 96 -1.17 6.83 -1.01
CA HIS A 96 -0.78 6.90 0.40
C HIS A 96 0.54 7.64 0.61
N THR A 97 1.53 7.44 -0.26
CA THR A 97 2.81 8.14 -0.15
C THR A 97 2.65 9.63 -0.39
N ILE A 98 1.88 10.02 -1.42
CA ILE A 98 1.57 11.43 -1.70
C ILE A 98 0.73 12.04 -0.56
N ALA A 99 -0.27 11.31 -0.05
CA ALA A 99 -1.10 11.79 1.04
C ALA A 99 -0.29 12.02 2.32
N ALA A 100 0.67 11.14 2.63
CA ALA A 100 1.55 11.31 3.78
C ALA A 100 2.44 12.55 3.63
N GLU A 101 3.05 12.75 2.47
CA GLU A 101 3.89 13.93 2.19
C GLU A 101 3.07 15.24 2.25
N LEU A 102 1.87 15.24 1.65
CA LEU A 102 0.97 16.39 1.68
C LEU A 102 0.54 16.71 3.12
N TYR A 103 0.23 15.68 3.91
CA TYR A 103 -0.13 15.85 5.32
C TYR A 103 1.01 16.50 6.12
N LEU A 104 2.25 16.04 5.96
CA LEU A 104 3.41 16.62 6.64
C LEU A 104 3.65 18.08 6.25
N ARG A 105 3.50 18.41 4.95
CA ARG A 105 3.66 19.79 4.48
C ARG A 105 2.58 20.73 5.00
N LEU A 106 1.34 20.25 5.11
CA LEU A 106 0.22 21.05 5.62
C LEU A 106 0.24 21.21 7.15
N THR A 107 0.93 20.32 7.86
CA THR A 107 1.00 20.29 9.33
C THR A 107 2.39 20.61 9.85
N SER A 108 3.07 21.58 9.21
CA SER A 108 4.42 22.01 9.61
C SER A 108 4.47 22.54 11.05
N ALA A 109 3.48 23.31 11.48
CA ALA A 109 3.38 23.80 12.85
C ALA A 109 3.23 22.67 13.89
N GLU A 110 2.46 21.62 13.54
CA GLU A 110 2.32 20.43 14.39
C GLU A 110 3.62 19.63 14.44
N SER A 111 4.32 19.52 13.31
CA SER A 111 5.64 18.88 13.24
C SER A 111 6.65 19.60 14.15
N GLU A 112 6.69 20.93 14.13
CA GLU A 112 7.52 21.74 15.03
C GLU A 112 7.12 21.57 16.50
N ARG A 113 5.82 21.56 16.80
CA ARG A 113 5.31 21.31 18.16
C ARG A 113 5.78 19.96 18.70
N LEU A 114 5.65 18.89 17.91
CA LEU A 114 6.08 17.54 18.28
C LEU A 114 7.60 17.45 18.45
N ARG A 115 8.36 18.20 17.65
CA ARG A 115 9.82 18.30 17.76
C ARG A 115 10.25 18.95 19.08
N LYS A 116 9.61 20.06 19.48
CA LYS A 116 9.82 20.68 20.81
C LYS A 116 9.48 19.74 21.97
N VAL A 117 8.38 19.00 21.86
CA VAL A 117 8.00 18.02 22.90
C VAL A 117 9.05 16.91 22.99
N SER A 118 9.44 16.31 21.87
CA SER A 118 10.47 15.27 21.83
C SER A 118 11.80 15.76 22.40
N TYR A 119 12.23 16.97 22.04
CA TYR A 119 13.42 17.61 22.59
C TYR A 119 13.41 17.63 24.13
N ARG A 120 12.33 18.13 24.74
CA ARG A 120 12.18 18.20 26.21
C ARG A 120 12.24 16.81 26.86
N TRP A 121 11.61 15.80 26.25
CA TRP A 121 11.70 14.42 26.75
C TRP A 121 13.13 13.87 26.68
N GLN A 122 13.86 14.14 25.60
CA GLN A 122 15.25 13.70 25.44
C GLN A 122 16.18 14.40 26.44
N GLN A 123 15.97 15.70 26.68
CA GLN A 123 16.71 16.47 27.69
C GLN A 123 16.44 15.94 29.11
N ASN A 124 15.17 15.69 29.46
CA ASN A 124 14.79 15.08 30.74
C ASN A 124 15.34 13.66 30.92
N ALA A 125 15.56 12.93 29.82
CA ALA A 125 16.19 11.62 29.83
C ALA A 125 17.74 11.67 29.91
N GLY A 126 18.34 12.87 29.94
CA GLY A 126 19.80 13.05 30.02
C GLY A 126 20.54 12.66 28.74
N MET A 127 19.89 12.71 27.58
CA MET A 127 20.55 12.46 26.30
C MET A 127 21.59 13.55 26.01
N LYS A 128 22.76 13.14 25.50
CA LYS A 128 23.89 14.07 25.25
C LYS A 128 23.59 15.12 24.16
N ASP A 129 22.72 14.80 23.21
CA ASP A 129 22.38 15.67 22.07
C ASP A 129 20.86 15.61 21.80
N PRO A 130 20.04 16.33 22.58
CA PRO A 130 18.58 16.31 22.44
C PRO A 130 18.11 17.03 21.17
N GLY A 131 17.05 16.53 20.54
CA GLY A 131 16.57 17.00 19.23
C GLY A 131 17.34 16.43 18.05
N ASN A 132 18.44 15.72 18.31
CA ASN A 132 19.34 15.18 17.33
C ASN A 132 19.55 13.68 17.58
N ALA A 133 18.85 12.85 16.80
CA ALA A 133 18.96 11.41 16.88
C ALA A 133 20.02 10.83 15.92
N GLY A 134 20.84 11.66 15.27
CA GLY A 134 21.81 11.23 14.25
C GLY A 134 21.14 10.56 13.03
N LEU A 135 19.90 10.98 12.74
CA LEU A 135 19.08 10.42 11.66
C LEU A 135 19.53 10.97 10.29
N THR A 136 18.88 10.49 9.23
CA THR A 136 19.22 10.81 7.85
C THR A 136 19.43 12.30 7.60
N ALA A 137 18.64 13.20 8.19
CA ALA A 137 18.82 14.65 8.02
C ALA A 137 20.23 15.16 8.40
N GLN A 138 20.92 14.54 9.36
CA GLN A 138 22.25 14.97 9.82
C GLN A 138 23.40 14.13 9.25
N ARG A 139 23.15 12.88 8.84
CA ARG A 139 24.21 11.99 8.29
C ARG A 139 24.20 11.89 6.76
N LEU A 140 23.04 12.05 6.13
CA LEU A 140 22.85 11.88 4.68
C LEU A 140 22.11 13.04 4.01
N GLY A 141 21.44 13.89 4.78
CA GLY A 141 20.63 15.01 4.29
C GLY A 141 21.42 16.31 4.23
N ASP A 142 20.87 17.27 3.48
CA ASP A 142 21.37 18.64 3.30
C ASP A 142 20.62 19.67 4.16
N ALA A 143 19.68 19.22 5.00
CA ALA A 143 18.94 20.09 5.89
C ALA A 143 19.82 20.56 7.07
N GLU A 144 19.68 21.83 7.45
CA GLU A 144 20.36 22.38 8.61
C GLU A 144 19.94 21.66 9.91
N PRO A 145 20.86 21.48 10.88
CA PRO A 145 20.51 20.94 12.18
C PRO A 145 19.43 21.80 12.84
N TRP A 146 18.38 21.15 13.33
CA TRP A 146 17.31 21.85 14.04
C TRP A 146 17.75 22.21 15.44
N VAL A 147 17.55 23.48 15.80
CA VAL A 147 17.83 24.04 17.13
C VAL A 147 16.50 24.44 17.76
N CYS A 148 16.30 24.13 19.04
CA CYS A 148 15.08 24.52 19.75
C CYS A 148 15.06 26.05 19.90
N PRO A 149 14.03 26.76 19.36
CA PRO A 149 13.97 28.22 19.43
C PRO A 149 13.89 28.77 20.86
N ASP A 150 13.39 27.96 21.80
CA ASP A 150 13.19 28.37 23.19
C ASP A 150 14.52 28.33 23.99
N ASP A 151 15.49 27.50 23.59
CA ASP A 151 16.80 27.39 24.27
C ASP A 151 17.81 28.43 23.78
N ASP A 152 17.70 28.87 22.51
CA ASP A 152 18.61 29.88 21.93
C ASP A 152 18.48 31.24 22.67
N GLN A 153 17.30 31.58 23.20
CA GLN A 153 17.12 32.79 24.00
C GLN A 153 17.87 32.76 25.34
N THR A 154 18.05 31.59 25.96
CA THR A 154 18.81 31.49 27.23
C THR A 154 20.30 31.74 27.04
N LEU A 155 20.86 31.41 25.86
CA LEU A 155 22.26 31.69 25.52
C LEU A 155 22.55 33.18 25.26
N TYR A 156 21.55 33.95 24.83
CA TYR A 156 21.68 35.41 24.68
C TYR A 156 21.46 36.17 26.00
N ASP A 157 20.58 35.69 26.88
CA ASP A 157 20.32 36.34 28.17
C ASP A 157 21.49 36.14 29.18
N ASP A 158 22.21 35.02 29.10
CA ASP A 158 23.41 34.77 29.93
C ASP A 158 24.63 35.61 29.50
N GLY A 159 24.59 36.24 28.31
CA GLY A 159 25.65 37.07 27.76
C GLY A 159 25.62 38.56 28.17
N GLU A 160 24.49 39.06 28.66
CA GLU A 160 24.37 40.46 29.14
C GLU A 160 24.51 40.60 30.67
N SER A 161 24.84 39.52 31.38
CA SER A 161 25.10 39.52 32.82
C SER A 161 26.60 39.43 33.17
N PHE A 162 27.45 40.26 32.56
CA PHE A 162 28.72 40.62 33.19
C PHE A 162 29.04 42.10 32.98
N ARG A 163 28.81 42.84 34.07
CA ARG A 163 29.27 44.21 34.31
C ARG A 163 30.77 44.19 34.63
#